data_AF-A0A3S0B5M1-F1
#
_entry.id   AF-A0A3S0B5M1-F1
#
_cell.length_a   1.000
_cell.length_b   1.000
_cell.length_c   1.000
_cell.angle_alpha   90.00
_cell.angle_beta   90.00
_cell.angle_gamma   90.00
#
_symmetry.space_group_name_H-M   'P 1'
#
loop_
_entity.id
_entity.type
_entity.pdbx_description
1 polymer ?
#
loop_
_entity_poly.entity_id
_entity_poly.type
_entity_poly.pdbx_seq_one_letter_code
_entity_poly.pdbx_strand_id
1 'polypeptide(L)' 'MQTTINNNLRVYQVTTSTGKQAFCNITELNEVVKNLETHAGYFKVFHFWNNKPQRLSKKALDTMFEGSQLKREFNY' A
#
# COMPACT_ATOMS: atom_id res chain seq x y z
N MET A 1 12.30 3.93 -7.91
CA MET A 1 11.51 5.03 -7.34
C MET A 1 11.99 5.26 -5.92
N GLN A 2 12.14 6.52 -5.52
CA GLN A 2 12.30 6.92 -4.13
C GLN A 2 10.95 7.48 -3.67
N THR A 3 10.31 6.84 -2.70
CA THR A 3 9.08 7.35 -2.09
C THR A 3 9.45 8.37 -1.01
N THR A 4 8.76 9.50 -0.99
CA THR A 4 8.96 10.51 0.06
C THR A 4 7.85 10.36 1.09
N ILE A 5 8.19 9.83 2.26
CA ILE A 5 7.21 9.62 3.32
C ILE A 5 6.83 10.97 3.96
N ASN A 6 5.58 11.35 3.77
CA ASN A 6 4.97 12.42 4.52
C ASN A 6 4.47 11.86 5.86
N ASN A 7 5.12 12.26 6.96
CA ASN A 7 4.80 11.81 8.32
C ASN A 7 3.43 12.30 8.83
N ASN A 8 2.80 13.27 8.16
CA ASN A 8 1.43 13.70 8.49
C ASN A 8 0.37 12.78 7.87
N LEU A 9 0.77 11.85 7.00
CA LEU A 9 -0.12 10.91 6.34
C LEU A 9 0.13 9.49 6.86
N ARG A 10 -0.87 8.63 6.70
CA ARG A 10 -0.73 7.21 7.05
C ARG A 10 0.31 6.55 6.13
N VAL A 11 1.18 5.76 6.74
CA VAL A 11 2.21 4.97 6.05
C VAL A 11 1.70 3.56 5.79
N TYR A 12 1.93 3.09 4.58
CA TYR A 12 1.60 1.77 4.06
C TYR A 12 2.90 1.04 3.72
N GLN A 13 2.91 -0.25 3.95
CA GLN A 13 4.00 -1.15 3.57
C GLN A 13 3.46 -2.16 2.57
N VAL A 14 4.11 -2.26 1.42
CA VAL A 14 3.87 -3.28 0.41
C VAL A 14 4.96 -4.32 0.52
N THR A 15 4.58 -5.58 0.76
CA THR A 15 5.50 -6.71 0.86
C THR A 15 5.15 -7.76 -0.17
N THR A 16 6.09 -8.11 -1.03
CA THR A 16 5.92 -9.15 -2.05
C THR A 16 6.27 -10.53 -1.50
N SER A 17 5.76 -11.59 -2.12
CA SER A 17 6.15 -12.97 -1.78
C SER A 17 7.64 -13.25 -2.01
N THR A 18 8.30 -12.45 -2.85
CA THR A 18 9.74 -12.54 -3.13
C THR A 18 10.61 -11.80 -2.11
N GLY A 19 10.01 -11.19 -1.08
CA GLY A 19 10.72 -10.49 -0.01
C GLY A 19 11.06 -9.03 -0.30
N LYS A 20 10.66 -8.49 -1.47
CA LYS A 20 10.76 -7.05 -1.72
C LYS A 20 9.77 -6.29 -0.83
N GLN A 21 10.21 -5.17 -0.29
CA GLN A 21 9.40 -4.33 0.58
C GLN A 21 9.52 -2.87 0.14
N ALA A 22 8.41 -2.15 0.18
CA ALA A 22 8.36 -0.72 -0.08
C ALA A 22 7.43 -0.03 0.92
N PHE A 23 7.81 1.15 1.37
CA PHE A 23 6.99 2.01 2.21
C PHE A 23 6.50 3.21 1.39
N CYS A 24 5.24 3.60 1.57
CA CYS A 24 4.64 4.71 0.85
C CYS A 24 3.44 5.28 1.60
N ASN A 25 3.00 6.48 1.21
CA ASN A 25 1.68 6.98 1.57
C ASN A 25 0.63 6.52 0.54
N ILE A 26 -0.66 6.68 0.86
CA ILE A 26 -1.78 6.22 0.02
C ILE A 26 -1.73 6.78 -1.42
N THR A 27 -1.22 8.00 -1.58
CA THR A 27 -1.06 8.71 -2.86
C THR A 27 -0.11 8.01 -3.83
N GLU A 28 0.93 7.37 -3.31
CA GLU A 28 1.97 6.70 -4.11
C GLU A 28 1.73 5.19 -4.20
N LEU A 29 0.71 4.66 -3.51
CA LEU A 29 0.50 3.22 -3.37
C LEU A 29 0.23 2.52 -4.71
N ASN A 30 -0.54 3.14 -5.61
CA ASN A 30 -0.76 2.61 -6.97
C ASN A 30 0.55 2.45 -7.73
N GLU A 31 1.40 3.47 -7.68
CA GLU A 31 2.66 3.46 -8.41
C GLU A 31 3.67 2.48 -7.81
N VAL A 32 3.71 2.36 -6.49
CA VAL A 32 4.59 1.39 -5.80
C VAL A 32 4.21 -0.04 -6.17
N VAL A 33 2.92 -0.38 -6.17
CA VAL A 33 2.45 -1.72 -6.58
C VAL A 33 2.80 -1.99 -8.05
N LYS A 34 2.64 -0.99 -8.92
CA LYS A 34 3.03 -1.10 -10.33
C LYS A 34 4.53 -1.33 -10.52
N ASN A 35 5.37 -0.58 -9.80
CA ASN A 35 6.83 -0.69 -9.88
C ASN A 35 7.39 -2.00 -9.29
N LEU A 36 6.69 -2.60 -8.32
CA LEU A 36 7.08 -3.89 -7.77
C LEU A 36 6.75 -5.07 -8.70
N GLU A 37 6.11 -4.80 -9.85
CA GLU A 37 5.69 -5.79 -10.87
C GLU A 37 4.84 -6.93 -10.25
N THR A 38 4.13 -6.61 -9.18
CA THR A 38 3.40 -7.61 -8.41
C THR A 38 2.07 -7.94 -9.05
N HIS A 39 1.76 -9.23 -9.12
CA HIS A 39 0.46 -9.72 -9.57
C HIS A 39 -0.49 -9.86 -8.38
N ALA A 40 -1.80 -9.80 -8.62
CA ALA A 40 -2.80 -10.00 -7.57
C ALA A 40 -2.53 -11.32 -6.82
N GLY A 41 -2.57 -11.27 -5.48
CA GLY A 41 -2.25 -12.41 -4.62
C GLY A 41 -0.76 -12.62 -4.31
N TYR A 42 0.17 -11.97 -5.03
CA TYR A 42 1.63 -12.10 -4.81
C TYR A 42 2.23 -11.01 -3.93
N PHE A 43 1.39 -10.14 -3.35
CA PHE A 43 1.81 -9.10 -2.43
C PHE A 43 0.76 -8.87 -1.36
N LYS A 44 1.22 -8.33 -0.23
CA LYS A 44 0.41 -7.98 0.94
C LYS A 44 0.63 -6.51 1.22
N VAL A 45 -0.45 -5.78 1.44
CA VAL A 45 -0.40 -4.38 1.89
C VAL A 45 -0.71 -4.34 3.38
N PHE A 46 0.15 -3.66 4.12
CA PHE A 46 -0.01 -3.39 5.54
C PHE A 46 -0.16 -1.89 5.75
N HIS A 47 -0.91 -1.51 6.78
CA HIS A 47 -0.88 -0.16 7.33
C HIS A 47 -0.43 -0.22 8.78
N PHE A 48 0.24 0.83 9.25
CA PHE A 48 0.64 0.91 10.65
C PHE A 48 -0.49 1.56 11.48
N TRP A 49 -0.90 0.87 12.55
CA TRP A 49 -1.81 1.37 13.56
C TRP A 49 -1.19 1.14 14.93
N ASN A 50 -0.98 2.22 15.70
CA ASN A 50 -0.32 2.15 17.01
C ASN A 50 1.01 1.35 16.97
N ASN A 51 1.89 1.68 16.01
CA ASN A 51 3.15 0.99 15.72
C ASN A 51 3.06 -0.52 15.40
N LYS A 52 1.85 -1.05 15.20
CA LYS A 52 1.67 -2.45 14.78
C LYS A 52 1.28 -2.49 13.30
N PRO A 53 1.97 -3.30 12.48
CA PRO A 53 1.54 -3.53 11.11
C PRO A 53 0.23 -4.33 11.14
N GLN A 54 -0.77 -3.83 10.42
CA GLN A 54 -2.07 -4.45 10.24
C GLN A 54 -2.26 -4.75 8.76
N ARG A 55 -2.53 -6.01 8.42
CA ARG A 55 -2.76 -6.41 7.03
C ARG A 55 -4.09 -5.85 6.57
N LEU A 56 -4.08 -5.15 5.44
CA LEU A 56 -5.31 -4.68 4.82
C LEU A 56 -5.96 -5.82 4.03
N SER A 57 -7.26 -6.02 4.25
CA SER A 57 -8.11 -6.78 3.34
C SER A 57 -8.44 -5.93 2.11
N LYS A 58 -8.93 -6.56 1.03
CA LYS A 58 -9.38 -5.84 -0.17
C LYS A 58 -10.43 -4.78 0.16
N LYS A 59 -11.44 -5.14 0.96
CA LYS A 59 -12.50 -4.21 1.39
C LYS A 59 -11.92 -3.01 2.15
N ALA A 60 -11.01 -3.25 3.10
CA ALA A 60 -10.39 -2.18 3.86
C ALA A 60 -9.54 -1.27 2.97
N LEU A 61 -8.82 -1.84 2.01
CA LEU A 61 -8.03 -1.08 1.05
C LEU A 61 -8.93 -0.18 0.20
N ASP A 62 -10.03 -0.71 -0.33
CA ASP A 62 -11.01 0.07 -1.12
C ASP A 62 -11.58 1.24 -0.31
N THR A 63 -11.96 1.02 0.95
CA THR A 63 -12.41 2.09 1.85
C THR A 63 -11.33 3.17 2.10
N MET A 64 -10.06 2.80 2.19
CA MET A 64 -8.96 3.75 2.38
C MET A 64 -8.73 4.62 1.14
N PHE A 65 -8.84 4.03 -0.06
CA PHE A 65 -8.77 4.76 -1.33
C PHE A 65 -9.95 5.73 -1.48
N GLU A 66 -11.16 5.26 -1.21
CA GLU A 66 -12.39 6.06 -1.25
C GLU A 66 -12.31 7.26 -0.28
N GLY A 67 -11.91 7.02 0.97
CA GLY A 67 -11.74 8.09 1.96
C GLY A 67 -10.63 9.09 1.62
N SER A 68 -9.68 8.70 0.77
CA SER A 68 -8.62 9.57 0.26
C SER A 68 -8.98 10.22 -1.08
N GLN A 69 -10.20 10.00 -1.58
CA GLN A 69 -10.66 10.45 -2.91
C GLN A 69 -9.75 9.98 -4.06
N LEU A 70 -9.10 8.82 -3.88
CA LEU A 70 -8.22 8.19 -4.86
C LEU A 70 -8.89 6.95 -5.46
N LYS A 71 -8.54 6.62 -6.71
CA LYS A 71 -8.94 5.37 -7.34
C LYS A 71 -7.83 4.35 -7.18
N ARG A 72 -8.18 3.13 -6.78
CA ARG A 72 -7.24 2.00 -6.81
C ARG A 72 -7.09 1.51 -8.25
N GLU A 73 -5.85 1.45 -8.73
CA GLU A 73 -5.54 1.09 -10.12
C GLU A 73 -4.98 -0.34 -10.27
N PHE A 74 -4.80 -1.05 -9.15
CA PHE A 74 -4.22 -2.39 -9.12
C PHE A 74 -5.16 -3.44 -8.55
N ASN A 75 -4.99 -4.68 -9.01
CA ASN A 75 -5.71 -5.82 -8.48
C ASN A 75 -5.03 -6.33 -7.20
N TYR A 76 -5.81 -6.42 -6.12
CA TYR A 76 -5.42 -6.91 -4.80
C TYR A 76 -6.35 -8.03 -4.36
#